data_AF-A0A0Q4UAE8-F1
#
_entry.id   AF-A0A0Q4UAE8-F1
#
_cell.length_a   1.000
_cell.length_b   1.000
_cell.length_c   1.000
_cell.angle_alpha   90.00
_cell.angle_beta   90.00
_cell.angle_gamma   90.00
#
_symmetry.space_group_name_H-M   'P 1'
#
loop_
_entity.id
_entity.type
_entity.pdbx_description
1 polymer ?
#
loop_
_entity_poly.entity_id
_entity_poly.type
_entity_poly.pdbx_seq_one_letter_code
_entity_poly.pdbx_strand_id
1 'polypeptide(L)'
;MTVQPVSHARIQSAIALASSRTGVDFGYLLGQAKLESGLNANARAGTSSASGLYQFVEQSWLAVVKKHGAEHGLGWAADAIGQSGGRYYVSGGARSAVMGLRNDPTAASLMAAEHASDNKSALESTLGRDANGTDLYMAHFLGLGGATKFLGTMASNPQASGASLFPAAARANRSVFYASNGQPRSLSDIYDRFSAKLAGTKADSDETRAANLQFAAQALALQGMNGDATVVTGNNESAADAIAWANSTMNQLGMRGNATTGDSVLRPKPDHARLAYMMLARMGG
;
A
#
# COMPACT_ATOMS: atom_id res chain seq x y z
N MET A 1 -24.57 -18.60 -7.26
CA MET A 1 -23.87 -17.30 -7.10
C MET A 1 -22.42 -17.50 -7.50
N THR A 2 -22.02 -16.97 -8.64
CA THR A 2 -20.62 -16.96 -9.08
C THR A 2 -19.87 -15.88 -8.30
N VAL A 3 -19.02 -16.28 -7.37
CA VAL A 3 -18.10 -15.36 -6.69
C VAL A 3 -17.08 -14.94 -7.74
N GLN A 4 -17.20 -13.71 -8.27
CA GLN A 4 -16.19 -13.21 -9.18
C GLN A 4 -14.87 -13.09 -8.42
N PRO A 5 -13.77 -13.69 -8.92
CA PRO A 5 -12.47 -13.49 -8.29
C PRO A 5 -12.15 -12.00 -8.30
N VAL A 6 -11.73 -11.46 -7.16
CA VAL A 6 -11.18 -10.10 -7.11
C VAL A 6 -9.99 -10.08 -8.06
N SER A 7 -10.07 -9.29 -9.13
CA SER A 7 -8.99 -9.21 -10.10
C SER A 7 -7.76 -8.56 -9.47
N HIS A 8 -6.55 -8.99 -9.88
CA HIS A 8 -5.30 -8.39 -9.43
C HIS A 8 -5.27 -6.86 -9.68
N ALA A 9 -5.88 -6.41 -10.79
CA ALA A 9 -6.05 -5.00 -11.10
C ALA A 9 -6.83 -4.22 -10.02
N ARG A 10 -7.91 -4.80 -9.47
CA ARG A 10 -8.68 -4.18 -8.37
C ARG A 10 -7.85 -4.08 -7.09
N ILE A 11 -7.03 -5.09 -6.81
CA ILE A 11 -6.12 -5.08 -5.65
C ILE A 11 -5.06 -3.99 -5.80
N GLN A 12 -4.39 -3.93 -6.95
CA GLN A 12 -3.38 -2.89 -7.22
C GLN A 12 -3.97 -1.48 -7.13
N SER A 13 -5.19 -1.27 -7.66
CA SER A 13 -5.88 0.02 -7.57
C SER A 13 -6.20 0.41 -6.12
N ALA A 14 -6.62 -0.55 -5.29
CA ALA A 14 -6.87 -0.33 -3.86
C ALA A 14 -5.57 0.02 -3.10
N ILE A 15 -4.46 -0.64 -3.45
CA ILE A 15 -3.14 -0.36 -2.86
C ILE A 15 -2.64 1.03 -3.29
N ALA A 16 -2.82 1.40 -4.56
CA ALA A 16 -2.46 2.72 -5.08
C ALA A 16 -3.28 3.83 -4.40
N LEU A 17 -4.59 3.62 -4.23
CA LEU A 17 -5.44 4.53 -3.47
C LEU A 17 -4.93 4.68 -2.04
N ALA A 18 -4.64 3.58 -1.34
CA ALA A 18 -4.17 3.63 0.04
C ALA A 18 -2.83 4.35 0.18
N SER A 19 -1.89 4.08 -0.73
CA SER A 19 -0.61 4.79 -0.82
C SER A 19 -0.80 6.30 -0.98
N SER A 20 -1.69 6.71 -1.91
CA SER A 20 -1.97 8.12 -2.17
C SER A 20 -2.63 8.84 -0.99
N ARG A 21 -3.43 8.13 -0.20
CA ARG A 21 -4.19 8.69 0.93
C ARG A 21 -3.35 8.90 2.18
N THR A 22 -2.40 8.00 2.44
CA THR A 22 -1.64 7.99 3.70
C THR A 22 -0.17 8.40 3.53
N GLY A 23 0.33 8.46 2.30
CA GLY A 23 1.74 8.76 2.01
C GLY A 23 2.68 7.57 2.23
N VAL A 24 2.16 6.38 2.55
CA VAL A 24 2.96 5.14 2.62
C VAL A 24 3.31 4.66 1.22
N ASP A 25 4.56 4.23 1.02
CA ASP A 25 5.07 3.77 -0.28
C ASP A 25 4.23 2.62 -0.87
N PHE A 26 3.81 2.77 -2.13
CA PHE A 26 3.07 1.74 -2.87
C PHE A 26 3.84 0.43 -2.92
N GLY A 27 5.15 0.50 -3.21
CA GLY A 27 5.99 -0.69 -3.32
C GLY A 27 6.04 -1.48 -2.00
N TYR A 28 6.08 -0.78 -0.87
CA TYR A 28 5.98 -1.38 0.45
C TYR A 28 4.64 -2.08 0.66
N LEU A 29 3.53 -1.40 0.39
CA LEU A 29 2.18 -1.96 0.59
C LEU A 29 1.92 -3.16 -0.32
N LEU A 30 2.36 -3.09 -1.58
CA LEU A 30 2.29 -4.21 -2.53
C LEU A 30 3.18 -5.37 -2.09
N GLY A 31 4.41 -5.07 -1.69
CA GLY A 31 5.36 -6.06 -1.20
C GLY A 31 4.83 -6.79 0.03
N GLN A 32 4.25 -6.07 0.98
CA GLN A 32 3.61 -6.65 2.16
C GLN A 32 2.42 -7.53 1.75
N ALA A 33 1.51 -7.06 0.89
CA ALA A 33 0.37 -7.86 0.42
C ALA A 33 0.79 -9.17 -0.28
N LYS A 34 1.84 -9.12 -1.11
CA LYS A 34 2.44 -10.32 -1.74
C LYS A 34 3.00 -11.29 -0.70
N LEU A 35 3.70 -10.79 0.31
CA LEU A 35 4.30 -11.64 1.35
C LEU A 35 3.28 -12.27 2.29
N GLU A 36 2.23 -11.53 2.65
CA GLU A 36 1.25 -11.98 3.63
C GLU A 36 0.21 -12.93 3.03
N SER A 37 -0.23 -12.69 1.79
CA SER A 37 -1.33 -13.46 1.20
C SER A 37 -1.10 -13.90 -0.25
N GLY A 38 0.00 -13.52 -0.89
CA GLY A 38 0.18 -13.72 -2.33
C GLY A 38 -0.85 -12.96 -3.16
N LEU A 39 -1.28 -11.78 -2.69
CA LEU A 39 -2.39 -10.98 -3.26
C LEU A 39 -3.76 -11.67 -3.18
N ASN A 40 -3.97 -12.62 -2.27
CA ASN A 40 -5.27 -13.23 -2.05
C ASN A 40 -6.06 -12.47 -0.97
N ALA A 41 -7.02 -11.63 -1.39
CA ALA A 41 -7.91 -10.90 -0.49
C ALA A 41 -8.80 -11.81 0.39
N ASN A 42 -8.89 -13.11 0.08
CA ASN A 42 -9.63 -14.09 0.87
C ASN A 42 -8.75 -15.05 1.67
N ALA A 43 -7.43 -14.82 1.74
CA ALA A 43 -6.51 -15.64 2.52
C ALA A 43 -6.92 -15.70 3.99
N ARG A 44 -6.85 -16.89 4.59
CA ARG A 44 -7.13 -17.12 6.02
C ARG A 44 -6.06 -18.03 6.59
N ALA A 45 -5.45 -17.61 7.69
CA ALA A 45 -4.49 -18.45 8.41
C ALA A 45 -5.22 -19.57 9.17
N GLY A 46 -4.67 -20.78 9.14
CA GLY A 46 -5.25 -21.93 9.87
C GLY A 46 -5.01 -21.91 11.38
N THR A 47 -4.07 -21.10 11.87
CA THR A 47 -3.58 -21.12 13.26
C THR A 47 -3.86 -19.81 14.03
N SER A 48 -4.45 -18.81 13.38
CA SER A 48 -4.72 -17.51 13.98
C SER A 48 -5.97 -16.88 13.39
N SER A 49 -6.36 -15.71 13.90
CA SER A 49 -7.46 -14.92 13.33
C SER A 49 -7.06 -14.12 12.09
N ALA A 50 -5.81 -14.23 11.61
CA ALA A 50 -5.33 -13.51 10.45
C ALA A 50 -6.17 -13.81 9.19
N SER A 51 -6.64 -12.74 8.54
CA SER A 51 -7.47 -12.82 7.34
C SER A 51 -7.18 -11.67 6.39
N GLY A 52 -7.43 -11.90 5.11
CA GLY A 52 -7.37 -10.89 4.08
C GLY A 52 -6.00 -10.64 3.48
N LEU A 53 -5.94 -9.62 2.63
CA LEU A 53 -4.77 -9.24 1.83
C LEU A 53 -3.50 -9.02 2.66
N TYR A 54 -3.66 -8.47 3.87
CA TYR A 54 -2.58 -8.12 4.79
C TYR A 54 -2.53 -9.00 6.06
N GLN A 55 -3.29 -10.11 6.08
CA GLN A 55 -3.33 -11.06 7.21
C GLN A 55 -3.54 -10.39 8.58
N PHE A 56 -4.43 -9.39 8.65
CA PHE A 56 -4.74 -8.71 9.90
C PHE A 56 -5.36 -9.66 10.92
N VAL A 57 -4.71 -9.78 12.08
CA VAL A 57 -5.32 -10.41 13.27
C VAL A 57 -6.41 -9.52 13.85
N GLU A 58 -7.38 -10.14 14.50
CA GLU A 58 -8.62 -9.47 14.95
C GLU A 58 -8.37 -8.21 15.78
N GLN A 59 -7.54 -8.26 16.82
CA GLN A 59 -7.36 -7.11 17.72
C GLN A 59 -6.67 -5.93 17.02
N SER A 60 -5.66 -6.20 16.19
CA SER A 60 -5.00 -5.16 15.40
C SER A 60 -5.97 -4.55 14.38
N TRP A 61 -6.80 -5.37 13.73
CA TRP A 61 -7.83 -4.89 12.81
C TRP A 61 -8.79 -3.92 13.51
N LEU A 62 -9.36 -4.34 14.64
CA LEU A 62 -10.31 -3.50 15.36
C LEU A 62 -9.66 -2.21 15.87
N ALA A 63 -8.41 -2.26 16.33
CA ALA A 63 -7.69 -1.07 16.78
C ALA A 63 -7.53 -0.04 15.65
N VAL A 64 -7.10 -0.50 14.47
CA VAL A 64 -6.87 0.39 13.31
C VAL A 64 -8.19 0.92 12.76
N VAL A 65 -9.22 0.09 12.62
CA VAL A 65 -10.55 0.56 12.19
C VAL A 65 -11.15 1.53 13.19
N LYS A 66 -11.00 1.29 14.49
CA LYS A 66 -11.49 2.23 15.52
C LYS A 66 -10.84 3.60 15.39
N LYS A 67 -9.53 3.63 15.09
CA LYS A 67 -8.75 4.85 15.02
C LYS A 67 -8.99 5.62 13.71
N HIS A 68 -8.94 4.92 12.58
CA HIS A 68 -8.86 5.54 11.25
C HIS A 68 -10.07 5.29 10.37
N GLY A 69 -10.98 4.39 10.76
CA GLY A 69 -12.09 3.97 9.92
C GLY A 69 -12.96 5.14 9.44
N ALA A 70 -13.25 6.10 10.32
CA ALA A 70 -14.06 7.26 9.99
C ALA A 70 -13.46 8.13 8.87
N GLU A 71 -12.14 8.28 8.84
CA GLU A 71 -11.40 9.08 7.83
C GLU A 71 -11.55 8.50 6.42
N HIS A 72 -11.87 7.21 6.34
CA HIS A 72 -11.96 6.44 5.11
C HIS A 72 -13.39 5.95 4.80
N GLY A 73 -14.41 6.60 5.38
CA GLY A 73 -15.82 6.27 5.12
C GLY A 73 -16.33 5.01 5.84
N LEU A 74 -15.56 4.47 6.79
CA LEU A 74 -15.90 3.33 7.65
C LEU A 74 -16.32 3.79 9.05
N GLY A 75 -16.89 5.00 9.17
CA GLY A 75 -17.32 5.57 10.46
C GLY A 75 -18.27 4.65 11.23
N TRP A 76 -19.24 4.04 10.53
CA TRP A 76 -20.16 3.05 11.11
C TRP A 76 -19.43 1.86 11.76
N ALA A 77 -18.30 1.43 11.19
CA ALA A 77 -17.52 0.32 11.72
C ALA A 77 -16.70 0.78 12.92
N ALA A 78 -16.09 1.96 12.84
CA ALA A 78 -15.34 2.57 13.93
C ALA A 78 -16.24 2.83 15.16
N ASP A 79 -17.47 3.28 14.95
CA ASP A 79 -18.46 3.56 16.00
C ASP A 79 -18.94 2.28 16.68
N ALA A 80 -19.10 1.19 15.92
CA ALA A 80 -19.47 -0.12 16.44
C ALA A 80 -18.37 -0.75 17.31
N ILE A 81 -17.12 -0.27 17.24
CA ILE A 81 -16.00 -0.80 18.01
C ILE A 81 -15.89 -0.10 19.36
N GLY A 82 -16.00 -0.88 20.43
CA GLY A 82 -15.75 -0.47 21.81
C GLY A 82 -14.43 -1.04 22.33
N GLN A 83 -14.01 -0.56 23.50
CA GLN A 83 -12.86 -1.09 24.22
C GLN A 83 -13.24 -1.36 25.68
N SER A 84 -12.88 -2.54 26.19
CA SER A 84 -13.09 -2.92 27.58
C SER A 84 -11.91 -3.76 28.08
N GLY A 85 -11.37 -3.43 29.25
CA GLY A 85 -10.20 -4.13 29.82
C GLY A 85 -8.98 -4.14 28.88
N GLY A 86 -8.80 -3.08 28.08
CA GLY A 86 -7.72 -2.97 27.09
C GLY A 86 -7.93 -3.75 25.79
N ARG A 87 -9.03 -4.49 25.65
CA ARG A 87 -9.35 -5.26 24.43
C ARG A 87 -10.45 -4.60 23.62
N TYR A 88 -10.32 -4.65 22.30
CA TYR A 88 -11.35 -4.17 21.39
C TYR A 88 -12.43 -5.23 21.19
N TYR A 89 -13.68 -4.79 21.11
CA TYR A 89 -14.83 -5.63 20.79
C TYR A 89 -15.76 -4.87 19.84
N VAL A 90 -16.58 -5.61 19.09
CA VAL A 90 -17.65 -5.02 18.25
C VAL A 90 -18.97 -5.21 18.96
N SER A 91 -19.72 -4.12 19.14
CA SER A 91 -21.04 -4.16 19.77
C SER A 91 -22.13 -4.63 18.78
N GLY A 92 -23.17 -5.27 19.31
CA GLY A 92 -24.36 -5.66 18.55
C GLY A 92 -24.10 -6.64 17.38
N GLY A 93 -24.96 -6.57 16.36
CA GLY A 93 -24.92 -7.46 15.19
C GLY A 93 -23.86 -7.15 14.14
N ALA A 94 -23.09 -6.06 14.30
CA ALA A 94 -22.17 -5.56 13.27
C ALA A 94 -20.87 -6.37 13.14
N ARG A 95 -20.58 -7.29 14.08
CA ARG A 95 -19.31 -8.02 14.14
C ARG A 95 -18.92 -8.71 12.83
N SER A 96 -19.86 -9.39 12.18
CA SER A 96 -19.58 -10.08 10.91
C SER A 96 -19.17 -9.10 9.82
N ALA A 97 -19.89 -7.97 9.70
CA ALA A 97 -19.60 -6.93 8.73
C ALA A 97 -18.23 -6.27 8.98
N VAL A 98 -17.95 -5.87 10.22
CA VAL A 98 -16.67 -5.26 10.59
C VAL A 98 -15.50 -6.22 10.34
N MET A 99 -15.64 -7.51 10.64
CA MET A 99 -14.59 -8.49 10.38
C MET A 99 -14.43 -8.82 8.90
N GLY A 100 -15.53 -8.79 8.14
CA GLY A 100 -15.55 -9.06 6.70
C GLY A 100 -14.82 -8.00 5.88
N LEU A 101 -14.72 -6.77 6.38
CA LEU A 101 -13.94 -5.70 5.75
C LEU A 101 -12.44 -6.05 5.58
N ARG A 102 -11.90 -7.00 6.36
CA ARG A 102 -10.52 -7.52 6.12
C ARG A 102 -10.35 -8.16 4.75
N ASN A 103 -11.45 -8.66 4.17
CA ASN A 103 -11.48 -9.30 2.87
C ASN A 103 -11.84 -8.32 1.74
N ASP A 104 -12.23 -7.08 2.06
CA ASP A 104 -12.39 -6.03 1.06
C ASP A 104 -11.02 -5.40 0.75
N PRO A 105 -10.53 -5.46 -0.50
CA PRO A 105 -9.21 -4.94 -0.84
C PRO A 105 -9.02 -3.46 -0.49
N THR A 106 -10.07 -2.65 -0.61
CA THR A 106 -9.99 -1.20 -0.38
C THR A 106 -9.85 -0.92 1.11
N ALA A 107 -10.77 -1.44 1.92
CA ALA A 107 -10.73 -1.28 3.36
C ALA A 107 -9.44 -1.88 3.96
N ALA A 108 -9.06 -3.08 3.51
CA ALA A 108 -7.85 -3.74 3.99
C ALA A 108 -6.58 -2.95 3.64
N SER A 109 -6.48 -2.39 2.41
CA SER A 109 -5.32 -1.59 2.00
C SER A 109 -5.24 -0.26 2.73
N LEU A 110 -6.37 0.44 2.91
CA LEU A 110 -6.41 1.70 3.66
C LEU A 110 -6.00 1.48 5.12
N MET A 111 -6.57 0.49 5.80
CA MET A 111 -6.19 0.19 7.18
C MET A 111 -4.74 -0.32 7.29
N ALA A 112 -4.23 -1.09 6.32
CA ALA A 112 -2.82 -1.47 6.30
C ALA A 112 -1.89 -0.25 6.17
N ALA A 113 -2.25 0.68 5.30
CA ALA A 113 -1.50 1.90 5.07
C ALA A 113 -1.54 2.84 6.29
N GLU A 114 -2.68 2.98 6.95
CA GLU A 114 -2.78 3.74 8.20
C GLU A 114 -1.97 3.11 9.34
N HIS A 115 -2.06 1.78 9.49
CA HIS A 115 -1.26 1.08 10.48
C HIS A 115 0.25 1.23 10.22
N ALA A 116 0.67 1.19 8.96
CA ALA A 116 2.05 1.45 8.56
C ALA A 116 2.46 2.90 8.82
N SER A 117 1.59 3.88 8.54
CA SER A 117 1.83 5.30 8.81
C SER A 117 2.01 5.60 10.30
N ASP A 118 1.16 5.01 11.16
CA ASP A 118 1.28 5.08 12.61
C ASP A 118 2.62 4.51 13.10
N ASN A 119 2.98 3.32 12.61
CA ASN A 119 4.25 2.69 12.96
C ASN A 119 5.43 3.52 12.47
N LYS A 120 5.35 4.09 11.26
CA LYS A 120 6.38 4.98 10.69
C LYS A 120 6.63 6.15 11.62
N SER A 121 5.59 6.90 11.95
CA SER A 121 5.67 8.08 12.81
C SER A 121 6.27 7.75 14.18
N ALA A 122 5.85 6.65 14.80
CA ALA A 122 6.36 6.23 16.10
C ALA A 122 7.81 5.76 16.06
N LEU A 123 8.22 5.05 15.01
CA LEU A 123 9.61 4.63 14.80
C LEU A 123 10.51 5.84 14.57
N GLU A 124 10.13 6.75 13.68
CA GLU A 124 10.92 7.95 13.35
C GLU A 124 11.13 8.83 14.58
N SER A 125 10.06 9.03 15.37
CA SER A 125 10.13 9.77 16.64
C SER A 125 11.10 9.12 17.64
N THR A 126 11.27 7.80 17.62
CA THR A 126 12.14 7.11 18.58
C THR A 126 13.58 6.95 18.07
N LEU A 127 13.74 6.76 16.76
CA LEU A 127 15.04 6.48 16.13
C LEU A 127 15.78 7.75 15.70
N GLY A 128 15.08 8.88 15.55
CA GLY A 128 15.68 10.14 15.10
C GLY A 128 16.15 10.11 13.64
N ARG A 129 15.59 9.20 12.83
CA ARG A 129 15.82 9.05 11.39
C ARG A 129 14.56 8.55 10.71
N ASP A 130 14.46 8.79 9.40
CA ASP A 130 13.36 8.26 8.58
C ASP A 130 13.28 6.73 8.66
N ALA A 131 12.05 6.21 8.71
CA ALA A 131 11.76 4.78 8.71
C ALA A 131 11.50 4.29 7.30
N ASN A 132 12.25 3.27 6.87
CA ASN A 132 12.12 2.67 5.56
C ASN A 132 11.17 1.45 5.60
N GLY A 133 10.89 0.86 4.43
CA GLY A 133 9.99 -0.30 4.34
C GLY A 133 10.42 -1.52 5.16
N THR A 134 11.71 -1.73 5.36
CA THR A 134 12.21 -2.82 6.22
C THR A 134 11.93 -2.51 7.69
N ASP A 135 12.12 -1.27 8.14
CA ASP A 135 11.77 -0.85 9.50
C ASP A 135 10.27 -1.04 9.79
N LEU A 136 9.41 -0.69 8.82
CA LEU A 136 7.96 -0.90 8.92
C LEU A 136 7.60 -2.39 8.95
N TYR A 137 8.28 -3.22 8.16
CA TYR A 137 8.07 -4.67 8.19
C TYR A 137 8.53 -5.28 9.53
N MET A 138 9.60 -4.74 10.13
CA MET A 138 10.01 -5.12 11.49
C MET A 138 8.93 -4.77 12.51
N ALA A 139 8.31 -3.59 12.42
CA ALA A 139 7.19 -3.20 13.29
C ALA A 139 5.95 -4.08 13.09
N HIS A 140 5.67 -4.50 11.85
CA HIS A 140 4.61 -5.47 11.57
C HIS A 140 4.89 -6.83 12.25
N PHE A 141 6.13 -7.33 12.13
CA PHE A 141 6.51 -8.66 12.62
C PHE A 141 6.69 -8.73 14.15
N LEU A 142 7.38 -7.75 14.75
CA LEU A 142 7.70 -7.74 16.19
C LEU A 142 6.71 -6.92 17.03
N GLY A 143 5.78 -6.21 16.38
CA GLY A 143 5.07 -5.10 16.98
C GLY A 143 5.97 -3.85 17.13
N LEU A 144 5.34 -2.68 17.29
CA LEU A 144 6.04 -1.40 17.37
C LEU A 144 7.15 -1.39 18.45
N GLY A 145 6.82 -1.77 19.69
CA GLY A 145 7.81 -1.78 20.78
C GLY A 145 8.97 -2.78 20.55
N GLY A 146 8.68 -3.91 19.92
CA GLY A 146 9.70 -4.89 19.55
C GLY A 146 10.63 -4.36 18.46
N ALA A 147 10.08 -3.70 17.44
CA ALA A 147 10.87 -3.07 16.38
C ALA A 147 11.71 -1.90 16.88
N THR A 148 11.17 -1.02 17.73
CA THR A 148 11.94 0.05 18.36
C THR A 148 13.13 -0.50 19.13
N LYS A 149 12.91 -1.54 19.96
CA LYS A 149 14.00 -2.22 20.69
C LYS A 149 15.01 -2.84 19.74
N PHE A 150 14.55 -3.52 18.69
CA PHE A 150 15.39 -4.18 17.69
C PHE A 150 16.29 -3.17 16.99
N LEU A 151 15.69 -2.12 16.40
CA LEU A 151 16.39 -1.14 15.57
C LEU A 151 17.33 -0.27 16.40
N GLY A 152 16.92 0.13 17.61
CA GLY A 152 17.80 0.85 18.53
C GLY A 152 19.00 0.00 18.99
N THR A 153 18.78 -1.28 19.29
CA THR A 153 19.89 -2.19 19.65
C THR A 153 20.81 -2.44 18.46
N MET A 154 20.26 -2.66 17.27
CA MET A 154 21.04 -2.91 16.05
C MET A 154 21.92 -1.72 15.68
N ALA A 155 21.45 -0.48 15.89
CA ALA A 155 22.21 0.73 15.61
C ALA A 155 23.52 0.82 16.43
N SER A 156 23.53 0.28 17.64
CA SER A 156 24.71 0.30 18.54
C SER A 156 25.46 -1.03 18.59
N ASN A 157 24.78 -2.15 18.38
CA ASN A 157 25.34 -3.50 18.41
C ASN A 157 24.66 -4.40 17.36
N PRO A 158 25.04 -4.28 16.07
CA PRO A 158 24.42 -5.06 14.99
C PRO A 158 24.65 -6.57 15.14
N GLN A 159 25.74 -6.98 15.79
CA GLN A 159 26.12 -8.38 16.00
C GLN A 159 25.40 -9.04 17.19
N ALA A 160 24.55 -8.31 17.92
CA ALA A 160 23.78 -8.88 19.01
C ALA A 160 22.90 -10.04 18.53
N SER A 161 22.77 -11.09 19.35
CA SER A 161 21.90 -12.23 19.04
C SER A 161 20.43 -11.81 19.09
N GLY A 162 19.73 -11.91 17.95
CA GLY A 162 18.30 -11.63 17.90
C GLY A 162 17.49 -12.61 18.76
N ALA A 163 17.94 -13.87 18.83
CA ALA A 163 17.30 -14.89 19.65
C ALA A 163 17.39 -14.60 21.15
N SER A 164 18.52 -14.04 21.59
CA SER A 164 18.72 -13.62 22.98
C SER A 164 17.89 -12.37 23.31
N LEU A 165 17.74 -11.45 22.35
CA LEU A 165 16.99 -10.21 22.53
C LEU A 165 15.46 -10.41 22.53
N PHE A 166 14.98 -11.41 21.77
CA PHE A 166 13.56 -11.72 21.55
C PHE A 166 13.25 -13.23 21.70
N PRO A 167 13.41 -13.83 22.90
CA PRO A 167 13.31 -15.28 23.08
C PRO A 167 11.93 -15.86 22.75
N ALA A 168 10.85 -15.11 22.99
CA ALA A 168 9.50 -15.55 22.63
C ALA A 168 9.29 -15.59 21.10
N ALA A 169 9.68 -14.52 20.40
CA ALA A 169 9.60 -14.45 18.94
C ALA A 169 10.51 -15.48 18.28
N ALA A 170 11.69 -15.74 18.85
CA ALA A 170 12.64 -16.73 18.37
C ALA A 170 12.14 -18.18 18.50
N ARG A 171 11.38 -18.50 19.55
CA ARG A 171 10.71 -19.80 19.68
C ARG A 171 9.59 -19.96 18.66
N ALA A 172 8.78 -18.93 18.44
CA ALA A 172 7.68 -18.96 17.49
C ALA A 172 8.15 -18.95 16.02
N ASN A 173 9.30 -18.32 15.74
CA ASN A 173 9.79 -18.07 14.38
C ASN A 173 11.25 -18.53 14.23
N ARG A 174 11.52 -19.80 14.53
CA ARG A 174 12.88 -20.37 14.53
C ARG A 174 13.67 -20.10 13.25
N SER A 175 13.03 -20.18 12.09
CA SER A 175 13.67 -19.93 10.79
C SER A 175 14.12 -18.48 10.56
N VAL A 176 13.52 -17.52 11.27
CA VAL A 176 13.89 -16.11 11.24
C VAL A 176 15.09 -15.85 12.14
N PHE A 177 15.10 -16.43 13.34
CA PHE A 177 16.09 -16.11 14.38
C PHE A 177 17.32 -17.03 14.38
N TYR A 178 17.28 -18.14 13.64
CA TYR A 178 18.37 -19.10 13.59
C TYR A 178 18.71 -19.49 12.14
N ALA A 179 19.97 -19.85 11.92
CA ALA A 179 20.43 -20.48 10.68
C ALA A 179 20.04 -21.97 10.65
N SER A 180 20.18 -22.60 9.47
CA SER A 180 19.86 -24.02 9.28
C SER A 180 20.70 -24.95 10.17
N ASN A 181 21.93 -24.54 10.50
CA ASN A 181 22.82 -25.23 11.44
C ASN A 181 22.49 -24.94 12.92
N GLY A 182 21.40 -24.23 13.20
CA GLY A 182 20.93 -23.92 14.55
C GLY A 182 21.61 -22.73 15.24
N GLN A 183 22.61 -22.09 14.62
CA GLN A 183 23.26 -20.91 15.18
C GLN A 183 22.31 -19.71 15.23
N PRO A 184 22.29 -18.92 16.31
CA PRO A 184 21.47 -17.71 16.39
C PRO A 184 21.98 -16.66 15.40
N ARG A 185 21.06 -15.99 14.71
CA ARG A 185 21.38 -14.90 13.80
C ARG A 185 21.61 -13.59 14.56
N SER A 186 22.48 -12.75 14.02
CA SER A 186 22.65 -11.38 14.49
C SER A 186 21.44 -10.51 14.14
N LEU A 187 21.32 -9.33 14.75
CA LEU A 187 20.28 -8.36 14.36
C LEU A 187 20.47 -7.92 12.90
N SER A 188 21.70 -7.65 12.46
CA SER A 188 21.98 -7.33 11.05
C SER A 188 21.53 -8.44 10.10
N ASP A 189 21.85 -9.71 10.40
CA ASP A 189 21.45 -10.84 9.54
C ASP A 189 19.94 -10.99 9.43
N ILE A 190 19.21 -10.72 10.52
CA ILE A 190 17.75 -10.77 10.53
C ILE A 190 17.19 -9.62 9.68
N TYR A 191 17.72 -8.41 9.87
CA TYR A 191 17.28 -7.22 9.13
C TYR A 191 17.52 -7.35 7.62
N ASP A 192 18.71 -7.81 7.21
CA ASP A 192 19.07 -7.99 5.81
C ASP A 192 18.18 -9.03 5.12
N ARG A 193 17.77 -10.07 5.84
CA ARG A 193 16.83 -11.07 5.30
C ARG A 193 15.44 -10.49 5.06
N PHE A 194 14.95 -9.66 5.98
CA PHE A 194 13.67 -8.98 5.77
C PHE A 194 13.76 -7.96 4.63
N SER A 195 14.87 -7.22 4.56
CA SER A 195 15.16 -6.30 3.45
C SER A 195 15.15 -7.03 2.10
N ALA A 196 15.87 -8.17 2.00
CA ALA A 196 15.92 -8.98 0.80
C ALA A 196 14.55 -9.58 0.43
N LYS A 197 13.79 -10.05 1.43
CA LYS A 197 12.43 -10.57 1.23
C LYS A 197 11.49 -9.51 0.66
N LEU A 198 11.62 -8.26 1.09
CA LEU A 198 10.82 -7.14 0.60
C LEU A 198 11.32 -6.61 -0.75
N ALA A 199 12.63 -6.58 -1.00
CA ALA A 199 13.20 -6.22 -2.29
C ALA A 199 12.76 -7.20 -3.40
N GLY A 200 12.74 -8.50 -3.09
CA GLY A 200 12.28 -9.54 -4.00
C GLY A 200 10.81 -9.43 -4.42
N THR A 201 9.97 -8.70 -3.67
CA THR A 201 8.57 -8.45 -4.03
C THR A 201 8.31 -7.11 -4.71
N LYS A 202 9.26 -6.16 -4.60
CA LYS A 202 9.22 -4.80 -5.18
C LYS A 202 9.78 -4.70 -6.60
N ALA A 203 10.51 -5.70 -7.08
CA ALA A 203 11.30 -5.63 -8.31
C ALA A 203 10.50 -5.53 -9.63
N ASP A 204 9.23 -5.12 -9.61
CA ASP A 204 8.43 -4.90 -10.80
C ASP A 204 7.99 -3.43 -10.90
N SER A 205 8.89 -2.60 -11.44
CA SER A 205 8.62 -1.17 -11.70
C SER A 205 7.45 -0.97 -12.68
N ASP A 206 7.21 -1.96 -13.53
CA ASP A 206 6.13 -1.93 -14.52
C ASP A 206 4.78 -2.13 -13.85
N GLU A 207 4.70 -2.98 -12.81
CA GLU A 207 3.50 -3.16 -12.00
C GLU A 207 3.11 -1.88 -11.25
N THR A 208 4.11 -1.17 -10.70
CA THR A 208 3.88 0.12 -10.03
C THR A 208 3.39 1.19 -11.00
N ARG A 209 4.02 1.27 -12.19
CA ARG A 209 3.61 2.22 -13.23
C ARG A 209 2.21 1.91 -13.75
N ALA A 210 1.89 0.63 -13.98
CA ALA A 210 0.58 0.17 -14.44
C ALA A 210 -0.51 0.48 -13.40
N ALA A 211 -0.27 0.20 -12.12
CA ALA A 211 -1.19 0.50 -11.04
C ALA A 211 -1.47 2.01 -10.91
N ASN A 212 -0.42 2.83 -11.02
CA ASN A 212 -0.56 4.30 -10.97
C ASN A 212 -1.37 4.84 -12.16
N LEU A 213 -1.13 4.33 -13.38
CA LEU A 213 -1.91 4.71 -14.56
C LEU A 213 -3.37 4.26 -14.44
N GLN A 214 -3.62 3.07 -13.90
CA GLN A 214 -4.96 2.54 -13.72
C GLN A 214 -5.74 3.27 -12.63
N PHE A 215 -5.08 3.64 -11.53
CA PHE A 215 -5.64 4.50 -10.50
C PHE A 215 -5.96 5.89 -11.05
N ALA A 216 -5.05 6.50 -11.82
CA ALA A 216 -5.30 7.78 -12.47
C ALA A 216 -6.49 7.71 -13.44
N ALA A 217 -6.61 6.62 -14.21
CA ALA A 217 -7.75 6.40 -15.09
C ALA A 217 -9.07 6.25 -14.32
N GLN A 218 -9.08 5.51 -13.20
CA GLN A 218 -10.26 5.40 -12.32
C GLN A 218 -10.62 6.75 -11.70
N ALA A 219 -9.65 7.49 -11.19
CA ALA A 219 -9.87 8.82 -10.62
C ALA A 219 -10.45 9.81 -11.64
N LEU A 220 -9.94 9.79 -12.89
CA LEU A 220 -10.47 10.60 -13.98
C LEU A 220 -11.89 10.20 -14.37
N ALA A 221 -12.20 8.90 -14.39
CA ALA A 221 -13.56 8.40 -14.66
C ALA A 221 -14.57 8.80 -13.56
N LEU A 222 -14.16 8.74 -12.29
CA LEU A 222 -14.97 9.21 -11.14
C LEU A 222 -15.16 10.73 -11.15
N GLN A 223 -14.15 11.50 -11.57
CA GLN A 223 -14.24 12.96 -11.72
C GLN A 223 -15.20 13.35 -12.87
N GLY A 224 -15.18 12.60 -13.98
CA GLY A 224 -16.07 12.82 -15.13
C GLY A 224 -17.55 12.50 -14.88
N MET A 225 -17.86 11.74 -13.82
CA MET A 225 -19.24 11.47 -13.40
C MET A 225 -19.90 12.63 -12.64
N ASN A 226 -19.14 13.64 -12.20
CA ASN A 226 -19.63 14.74 -11.34
C ASN A 226 -19.66 16.12 -12.01
N GLY A 227 -19.51 16.22 -13.34
CA GLY A 227 -19.77 17.47 -14.09
C GLY A 227 -18.98 17.60 -15.40
N ASP A 228 -19.72 17.65 -16.51
CA ASP A 228 -19.33 18.18 -17.84
C ASP A 228 -17.97 17.77 -18.44
N ALA A 229 -17.70 16.47 -18.47
CA ALA A 229 -16.76 15.89 -19.43
C ALA A 229 -17.39 14.72 -20.18
N THR A 230 -18.40 14.99 -21.00
CA THR A 230 -18.74 14.09 -22.10
C THR A 230 -17.61 14.18 -23.13
N VAL A 231 -16.62 13.30 -23.03
CA VAL A 231 -15.78 13.01 -24.19
C VAL A 231 -16.69 12.30 -25.18
N VAL A 232 -17.25 13.07 -26.10
CA VAL A 232 -17.93 12.54 -27.29
C VAL A 232 -16.82 11.93 -28.17
N THR A 233 -16.47 10.68 -27.89
CA THR A 233 -15.94 9.81 -28.93
C THR A 233 -17.14 9.44 -29.80
N GLY A 234 -17.15 9.86 -31.05
CA GLY A 234 -18.15 9.39 -31.99
C GLY A 234 -18.13 7.86 -31.98
N ASN A 235 -19.28 7.24 -31.66
CA ASN A 235 -19.61 5.80 -31.76
C ASN A 235 -19.84 5.01 -30.45
N ASN A 236 -19.96 5.65 -29.29
CA ASN A 236 -20.53 5.01 -28.08
C ASN A 236 -19.73 3.78 -27.56
N GLU A 237 -18.40 3.91 -27.51
CA GLU A 237 -17.48 2.87 -27.03
C GLU A 237 -17.13 3.03 -25.53
N SER A 238 -16.77 1.93 -24.87
CA SER A 238 -16.56 1.84 -23.42
C SER A 238 -15.18 2.32 -22.98
N ALA A 239 -14.98 2.56 -21.68
CA ALA A 239 -13.68 2.93 -21.11
C ALA A 239 -12.55 1.91 -21.38
N ALA A 240 -12.89 0.64 -21.66
CA ALA A 240 -11.93 -0.38 -22.07
C ALA A 240 -11.38 -0.12 -23.48
N ASP A 241 -12.20 0.44 -24.36
CA ASP A 241 -11.85 0.72 -25.75
C ASP A 241 -10.95 1.97 -25.86
N ALA A 242 -11.18 2.95 -24.98
CA ALA A 242 -10.30 4.11 -24.84
C ALA A 242 -8.87 3.73 -24.38
N ILE A 243 -8.74 2.73 -23.51
CA ILE A 243 -7.44 2.20 -23.06
C ILE A 243 -6.75 1.41 -24.19
N ALA A 244 -7.51 0.64 -24.98
CA ALA A 244 -6.98 -0.05 -26.16
C ALA A 244 -6.49 0.92 -27.25
N TRP A 245 -7.22 2.02 -27.46
CA TRP A 245 -6.82 3.11 -28.36
C TRP A 245 -5.54 3.82 -27.87
N ALA A 246 -5.44 4.14 -26.57
CA ALA A 246 -4.25 4.81 -26.02
C ALA A 246 -2.99 3.94 -26.15
N ASN A 247 -3.12 2.62 -25.91
CA ASN A 247 -2.01 1.67 -26.04
C ASN A 247 -1.58 1.44 -27.49
N SER A 248 -2.52 1.38 -28.44
CA SER A 248 -2.21 1.22 -29.87
C SER A 248 -1.55 2.48 -30.44
N THR A 249 -1.99 3.67 -30.01
CA THR A 249 -1.44 4.96 -30.44
C THR A 249 -0.01 5.16 -29.94
N MET A 250 0.30 4.79 -28.68
CA MET A 250 1.67 4.85 -28.16
C MET A 250 2.63 3.85 -28.83
N ASN A 251 2.12 2.68 -29.24
CA ASN A 251 2.92 1.72 -30.01
C ASN A 251 3.19 2.19 -31.44
N GLN A 252 2.25 2.89 -32.07
CA GLN A 252 2.43 3.46 -33.41
C GLN A 252 3.39 4.66 -33.43
N LEU A 253 3.51 5.39 -32.31
CA LEU A 253 4.42 6.54 -32.17
C LEU A 253 5.89 6.16 -31.91
N GLY A 254 6.24 4.87 -31.87
CA GLY A 254 7.62 4.40 -31.98
C GLY A 254 8.60 4.82 -30.88
N MET A 255 8.14 5.30 -29.72
CA MET A 255 9.02 5.75 -28.64
C MET A 255 9.53 4.59 -27.78
N ARG A 256 10.53 3.87 -28.30
CA ARG A 256 11.41 2.98 -27.52
C ARG A 256 12.86 3.43 -27.65
N GLY A 257 13.44 3.89 -26.52
CA GLY A 257 14.86 3.67 -26.20
C GLY A 257 15.90 4.71 -26.66
N ASN A 258 16.47 5.38 -25.65
CA ASN A 258 17.90 5.64 -25.40
C ASN A 258 18.61 6.93 -25.92
N ALA A 259 19.36 7.53 -24.97
CA ALA A 259 20.62 8.28 -25.07
C ALA A 259 20.69 9.78 -25.49
N THR A 260 21.08 10.60 -24.49
CA THR A 260 22.16 11.63 -24.48
C THR A 260 22.12 12.91 -25.35
N THR A 261 22.73 13.94 -24.74
CA THR A 261 23.21 15.25 -25.26
C THR A 261 22.18 16.33 -25.53
N GLY A 262 22.41 17.48 -24.88
CA GLY A 262 21.71 18.73 -25.15
C GLY A 262 22.11 19.31 -26.49
N ASP A 263 21.21 20.08 -27.09
CA ASP A 263 21.34 21.52 -27.28
C ASP A 263 20.18 22.02 -28.14
N SER A 264 19.89 23.32 -28.01
CA SER A 264 19.20 24.18 -28.97
C SER A 264 17.66 24.14 -29.14
N VAL A 265 17.07 25.21 -28.58
CA VAL A 265 16.23 26.21 -29.28
C VAL A 265 14.71 26.13 -29.07
N LEU A 266 14.28 27.02 -28.16
CA LEU A 266 13.08 27.85 -28.24
C LEU A 266 12.60 28.09 -29.68
N ARG A 267 11.56 27.36 -30.10
CA ARG A 267 10.61 27.80 -31.14
C ARG A 267 9.20 27.40 -30.71
N PRO A 268 8.27 28.35 -30.51
CA PRO A 268 6.87 28.04 -30.26
C PRO A 268 6.24 27.39 -31.51
N LYS A 269 5.58 26.24 -31.35
CA LYS A 269 4.73 25.64 -32.39
C LYS A 269 3.27 26.14 -32.25
N PRO A 270 2.49 26.21 -33.34
CA PRO A 270 1.25 26.99 -33.45
C PRO A 270 0.04 26.53 -32.62
N ASP A 271 0.19 25.54 -31.74
CA ASP A 271 -0.94 24.97 -30.99
C ASP A 271 -1.16 25.59 -29.61
N HIS A 272 -0.37 26.60 -29.23
CA HIS A 272 -0.53 27.36 -27.98
C HIS A 272 -1.13 28.77 -28.15
N ALA A 273 -1.45 29.20 -29.38
CA ALA A 273 -2.08 30.51 -29.63
C ALA A 273 -3.54 30.60 -29.14
N ARG A 274 -4.21 29.46 -28.90
CA ARG A 274 -5.60 29.43 -28.41
C ARG A 274 -5.73 29.64 -26.90
N LEU A 275 -4.69 29.36 -26.11
CA LEU A 275 -4.73 29.58 -24.65
C LEU A 275 -4.41 31.04 -24.28
N ALA A 276 -3.52 31.69 -25.04
CA ALA A 276 -3.18 33.11 -24.84
C ALA A 276 -4.32 34.06 -25.26
N TYR A 277 -5.16 33.67 -26.23
CA TYR A 277 -6.34 34.47 -26.63
C TYR A 277 -7.54 34.30 -25.67
N MET A 278 -7.61 33.18 -24.93
CA MET A 278 -8.69 32.93 -23.95
C MET A 278 -8.40 33.47 -22.54
N MET A 279 -7.15 33.80 -22.21
CA MET A 279 -6.80 34.46 -20.94
C MET A 279 -6.83 36.00 -20.99
N LEU A 280 -6.88 36.62 -22.18
CA LEU A 280 -7.04 38.08 -22.33
C LEU A 280 -8.50 38.54 -22.39
N ALA A 281 -9.46 37.62 -22.56
CA ALA A 281 -10.91 37.92 -22.60
C ALA A 281 -11.61 37.82 -21.23
N ARG A 282 -10.87 37.66 -20.13
CA ARG A 282 -11.42 37.59 -18.75
C ARG A 282 -10.85 38.61 -17.77
N MET A 283 -10.16 39.64 -18.27
CA MET A 283 -9.82 40.85 -17.52
C MET A 283 -10.28 42.07 -18.34
N GLY A 284 -11.56 42.41 -18.23
CA GLY A 284 -12.19 43.50 -18.96
C GLY A 284 -13.70 43.43 -18.86
N GLY A 285 -14.23 43.89 -17.73
CA GLY A 285 -15.65 43.91 -17.36
C GLY A 285 -15.79 44.04 -15.86
#